data_AF-A0A2W4TUG1-F1
#
_entry.id   AF-A0A2W4TUG1-F1
#
_cell.length_a   1.000
_cell.length_b   1.000
_cell.length_c   1.000
_cell.angle_alpha   90.00
_cell.angle_beta   90.00
_cell.angle_gamma   90.00
#
_symmetry.space_group_name_H-M   'P 1'
#
loop_
_entity.id
_entity.type
_entity.pdbx_description
1 polymer ?
#
loop_
_entity_poly.entity_id
_entity_poly.type
_entity_poly.pdbx_seq_one_letter_code
_entity_poly.pdbx_strand_id
1 'polypeptide(L)'
;MKCPICHTHSLNKVNLETGLSAHQCNQCFGHWVPSENYWEWLDRRQQQKQRHQPAPIRLNVGQSLLPVVDNSTANFCADCDRLMTKTRVGRGLNFYIDRCGYCHGVWLDQNEWENIQKMDLHYQIHYMFSSAWQHSVRHEAYAKRATPA
;
A
#
# COMPACT_ATOMS: atom_id res chain seq x y z
N MET A 1 -7.12 12.43 13.96
CA MET A 1 -7.03 12.66 12.51
C MET A 1 -8.32 12.24 11.82
N LYS A 2 -8.78 13.01 10.83
CA LYS A 2 -10.01 12.71 10.06
C LYS A 2 -9.69 11.76 8.90
N CYS A 3 -10.67 10.94 8.53
CA CYS A 3 -10.59 10.09 7.36
C CYS A 3 -10.54 10.98 6.10
N PRO A 4 -9.56 10.77 5.21
CA PRO A 4 -9.39 11.58 4.00
C PRO A 4 -10.43 11.28 2.92
N ILE A 5 -11.15 10.16 3.03
CA ILE A 5 -12.24 9.77 2.12
C ILE A 5 -13.60 10.19 2.66
N CYS A 6 -13.88 9.91 3.94
CA CYS A 6 -15.19 10.19 4.52
C CYS A 6 -15.34 11.65 4.99
N HIS A 7 -14.24 12.31 5.36
CA HIS A 7 -14.16 13.65 5.95
C HIS A 7 -14.89 13.87 7.29
N THR A 8 -15.83 13.00 7.66
CA THR A 8 -16.66 13.09 8.87
C THR A 8 -16.22 12.15 9.98
N HIS A 9 -15.59 11.03 9.63
CA HIS A 9 -15.17 10.00 10.58
C HIS A 9 -13.71 10.16 10.99
N SER A 10 -13.41 9.82 12.25
CA SER A 10 -12.04 9.79 12.77
C SER A 10 -11.40 8.43 12.51
N LEU A 11 -10.08 8.41 12.35
CA LEU A 11 -9.32 7.17 12.22
C LEU A 11 -8.95 6.61 13.60
N ASN A 12 -9.13 5.30 13.78
CA ASN A 12 -8.83 4.57 15.02
C ASN A 12 -7.55 3.78 14.87
N LYS A 13 -6.73 3.69 15.93
CA LYS A 13 -5.48 2.93 15.88
C LYS A 13 -5.76 1.43 15.69
N VAL A 14 -5.05 0.81 14.75
CA VAL A 14 -5.08 -0.63 14.45
C VAL A 14 -3.66 -1.14 14.22
N ASN A 15 -3.50 -2.47 14.17
CA ASN A 15 -2.26 -3.10 13.68
C ASN A 15 -2.59 -3.85 12.39
N LEU A 16 -1.92 -3.51 11.29
CA LEU A 16 -2.09 -4.16 9.99
C LEU A 16 -1.36 -5.50 9.92
N GLU A 17 -0.20 -5.56 10.57
CA GLU A 17 0.61 -6.76 10.75
C GLU A 17 1.31 -6.64 12.10
N THR A 18 1.85 -7.74 12.61
CA THR A 18 2.66 -7.75 13.83
C THR A 18 3.77 -6.69 13.74
N GLY A 19 3.68 -5.67 14.59
CA GLY A 19 4.66 -4.58 14.65
C GLY A 19 4.46 -3.45 13.64
N LEU A 20 3.37 -3.47 12.85
CA LEU A 20 2.99 -2.36 11.96
C LEU A 20 1.69 -1.70 12.46
N SER A 21 1.83 -0.60 13.20
CA SER A 21 0.69 0.22 13.63
C SER A 21 0.23 1.17 12.53
N ALA A 22 -1.08 1.27 12.37
CA ALA A 22 -1.76 2.12 11.40
C ALA A 22 -3.02 2.74 12.03
N HIS A 23 -3.76 3.54 11.25
CA HIS A 23 -5.05 4.08 11.65
C HIS A 23 -6.12 3.72 10.62
N GLN A 24 -7.26 3.20 11.05
CA GLN A 24 -8.34 2.73 10.17
C GLN A 24 -9.61 3.56 10.35
N CYS A 25 -10.30 3.85 9.24
CA CYS A 25 -11.66 4.39 9.27
C CYS A 25 -12.68 3.28 9.50
N ASN A 26 -13.60 3.43 10.46
CA ASN A 26 -14.66 2.44 10.70
C ASN A 26 -15.81 2.47 9.68
N GLN A 27 -15.82 3.44 8.77
CA GLN A 27 -16.86 3.58 7.74
C GLN A 27 -16.41 3.07 6.37
N CYS A 28 -15.28 3.57 5.86
CA CYS A 28 -14.75 3.15 4.55
C CYS A 28 -13.69 2.04 4.65
N PHE A 29 -13.27 1.65 5.86
CA PHE A 29 -12.24 0.63 6.09
C PHE A 29 -10.86 0.93 5.47
N GLY A 30 -10.63 2.17 5.03
CA GLY A 30 -9.32 2.62 4.59
C GLY A 30 -8.34 2.82 5.74
N HIS A 31 -7.06 2.65 5.44
CA HIS A 31 -5.95 2.68 6.37
C HIS A 31 -4.98 3.81 6.05
N TRP A 32 -4.61 4.55 7.09
CA TRP A 32 -3.48 5.44 7.09
C TRP A 32 -2.29 4.76 7.76
N VAL A 33 -1.18 4.65 7.04
CA VAL A 33 0.08 4.11 7.55
C VAL A 33 1.09 5.27 7.66
N PRO A 34 1.39 5.74 8.89
CA PRO A 34 2.43 6.73 9.10
C PRO A 34 3.79 6.24 8.60
N SER A 35 4.58 7.13 7.99
CA SER A 35 5.87 6.74 7.40
C SER A 35 6.83 6.15 8.43
N GLU A 36 6.87 6.72 9.64
CA GLU A 36 7.74 6.27 10.73
C GLU A 36 7.41 4.82 11.12
N ASN A 37 6.12 4.52 11.34
CA ASN A 37 5.66 3.18 11.67
C ASN A 37 6.01 2.16 10.57
N TYR A 38 5.90 2.55 9.30
CA TYR A 38 6.25 1.68 8.17
C TYR A 38 7.75 1.36 8.14
N TRP A 39 8.62 2.37 8.29
CA TRP A 39 10.07 2.17 8.29
C TRP A 39 10.55 1.37 9.48
N GLU A 40 10.05 1.67 10.68
CA GLU A 40 10.38 0.89 11.88
C GLU A 40 10.01 -0.60 11.72
N TRP A 41 8.85 -0.89 11.13
CA TRP A 41 8.42 -2.25 10.87
C TRP A 41 9.32 -2.95 9.84
N LEU A 42 9.71 -2.25 8.76
CA LEU A 42 10.67 -2.78 7.78
C LEU A 42 12.03 -3.10 8.41
N ASP A 43 12.57 -2.19 9.21
CA ASP A 43 13.87 -2.36 9.85
C ASP A 43 13.88 -3.54 10.82
N ARG A 44 12.83 -3.67 11.64
CA ARG A 44 12.66 -4.82 12.55
C ARG A 44 12.66 -6.15 11.79
N ARG A 45 11.99 -6.22 10.64
CA ARG A 45 12.00 -7.42 9.79
C ARG A 45 13.39 -7.70 9.22
N GLN A 46 14.10 -6.68 8.73
CA GLN A 46 15.45 -6.87 8.18
C GLN A 46 16.40 -7.44 9.24
N GLN A 47 16.34 -6.93 10.48
CA GLN A 47 17.10 -7.46 11.61
C GLN A 47 16.74 -8.91 11.92
N GLN A 48 15.45 -9.29 11.84
CA GLN A 48 15.01 -10.69 12.04
C GLN A 48 15.48 -11.61 10.91
N LYS A 49 15.44 -11.17 9.64
CA LYS A 49 15.97 -11.94 8.50
C LYS A 49 17.49 -12.13 8.56
N GLN A 50 18.23 -11.17 9.12
CA GLN A 50 19.67 -11.35 9.35
C GLN A 50 19.96 -12.37 10.46
N ARG A 51 19.02 -12.55 11.41
CA ARG A 51 19.14 -13.50 12.53
C ARG A 51 18.62 -14.90 12.22
N HIS A 52 17.77 -15.08 11.21
CA HIS A 52 17.11 -16.34 10.88
C HIS A 52 17.22 -16.66 9.39
N GLN A 53 17.54 -17.92 9.05
CA GLN A 53 17.62 -18.39 7.66
C GLN A 53 16.32 -18.08 6.88
N PRO A 54 16.39 -17.79 5.58
CA PRO A 54 15.23 -17.42 4.79
C PRO A 54 14.18 -18.52 4.83
N ALA A 55 12.98 -18.17 5.29
CA ALA A 55 11.81 -19.04 5.15
C ALA A 55 11.58 -19.30 3.64
N PRO A 56 11.14 -20.52 3.26
CA PRO A 56 10.90 -20.85 1.86
C PRO A 56 9.88 -19.89 1.24
N ILE A 57 10.16 -19.46 0.02
CA ILE A 57 9.28 -18.61 -0.80
C ILE A 57 7.97 -19.36 -1.00
N ARG A 58 6.91 -18.93 -0.30
CA ARG A 58 5.55 -19.42 -0.53
C ARG A 58 5.02 -18.72 -1.78
N LEU A 59 5.19 -19.33 -2.95
CA LEU A 59 4.45 -18.97 -4.15
C LEU A 59 2.96 -19.26 -3.87
N ASN A 60 2.21 -18.26 -3.44
CA ASN A 60 0.76 -18.35 -3.28
C ASN A 60 0.09 -18.29 -4.66
N VAL A 61 0.20 -19.38 -5.41
CA VAL A 61 -0.53 -19.57 -6.67
C VAL A 61 -1.97 -19.94 -6.32
N GLY A 62 -2.92 -19.04 -6.61
CA GLY A 62 -4.36 -19.33 -6.55
C GLY A 62 -5.20 -18.53 -5.54
N GLN A 63 -4.65 -17.55 -4.81
CA GLN A 63 -5.48 -16.70 -3.96
C GLN A 63 -6.20 -15.63 -4.79
N SER A 64 -7.54 -15.66 -4.76
CA SER A 64 -8.35 -14.59 -5.32
C SER A 64 -8.05 -13.27 -4.61
N LEU A 65 -7.88 -12.20 -5.40
CA LEU A 65 -7.75 -10.84 -4.89
C LEU A 65 -9.10 -10.40 -4.31
N LEU A 66 -9.04 -9.64 -3.22
CA LEU A 66 -10.23 -9.01 -2.66
C LEU A 66 -10.66 -7.84 -3.56
N PRO A 67 -11.96 -7.55 -3.66
CA PRO A 67 -12.44 -6.40 -4.43
C PRO A 67 -11.90 -5.11 -3.83
N VAL A 68 -11.38 -4.23 -4.70
CA VAL A 68 -10.91 -2.88 -4.32
C VAL A 68 -11.79 -1.87 -5.02
N VAL A 69 -12.19 -0.84 -4.29
CA VAL A 69 -12.88 0.33 -4.83
C VAL A 69 -11.93 1.51 -4.71
N ASP A 70 -11.25 1.82 -5.80
CA ASP A 70 -10.31 2.94 -5.86
C ASP A 70 -11.09 4.25 -5.96
N ASN A 71 -10.81 5.19 -5.07
CA ASN A 71 -11.35 6.53 -5.20
C ASN A 71 -10.56 7.29 -6.28
N SER A 72 -11.22 7.67 -7.38
CA SER A 72 -10.58 8.42 -8.48
C SER A 72 -10.19 9.85 -8.12
N THR A 73 -10.63 10.36 -6.96
CA THR A 73 -10.33 11.73 -6.52
C THR A 73 -9.03 11.79 -5.71
N ALA A 74 -8.29 12.88 -5.89
CA ALA A 74 -7.08 13.14 -5.11
C ALA A 74 -7.47 13.51 -3.67
N ASN A 75 -6.81 12.86 -2.71
CA ASN A 75 -7.15 12.98 -1.29
C ASN A 75 -6.11 13.83 -0.53
N PHE A 76 -6.53 14.43 0.57
CA PHE A 76 -5.62 15.13 1.50
C PHE A 76 -5.02 14.15 2.51
N CYS A 77 -3.77 14.42 2.91
CA CYS A 77 -3.07 13.63 3.91
C CYS A 77 -3.74 13.77 5.28
N ALA A 78 -4.02 12.65 5.93
CA ALA A 78 -4.69 12.63 7.23
C ALA A 78 -3.83 13.19 8.39
N ASP A 79 -2.50 13.31 8.21
CA ASP A 79 -1.57 13.88 9.21
C ASP A 79 -1.30 15.38 9.01
N CYS A 80 -1.15 15.84 7.77
CA CYS A 80 -0.65 17.19 7.48
C CYS A 80 -1.48 17.99 6.48
N ASP A 81 -2.65 17.49 6.07
CA ASP A 81 -3.62 18.14 5.18
C ASP A 81 -3.07 18.57 3.80
N ARG A 82 -1.92 18.04 3.38
CA ARG A 82 -1.36 18.25 2.03
C ARG A 82 -1.91 17.25 1.04
N LEU A 83 -2.01 17.66 -0.22
CA LEU A 83 -2.47 16.80 -1.31
C LEU A 83 -1.56 15.57 -1.46
N MET A 84 -2.17 14.39 -1.56
CA MET A 84 -1.47 13.13 -1.81
C MET A 84 -1.37 12.84 -3.29
N THR A 85 -0.38 12.01 -3.65
CA THR A 85 -0.18 11.55 -5.03
C THR A 85 -0.52 10.07 -5.12
N LYS A 86 -1.34 9.73 -6.11
CA LYS A 86 -1.67 8.35 -6.48
C LYS A 86 -0.58 7.72 -7.34
N THR A 87 -0.26 6.46 -7.07
CA THR A 87 0.66 5.68 -7.90
C THR A 87 0.08 4.30 -8.17
N ARG A 88 0.24 3.80 -9.40
CA ARG A 88 -0.24 2.47 -9.75
C ARG A 88 0.65 1.40 -9.12
N VAL A 89 0.05 0.41 -8.46
CA VAL A 89 0.81 -0.67 -7.82
C VAL A 89 1.47 -1.58 -8.87
N GLY A 90 0.70 -2.07 -9.85
CA GLY A 90 1.21 -2.96 -10.90
C GLY A 90 1.47 -4.38 -10.42
N ARG A 91 2.31 -5.16 -11.13
CA ARG A 91 2.66 -6.55 -10.76
C ARG A 91 1.45 -7.48 -10.60
N GLY A 92 0.39 -7.26 -11.38
CA GLY A 92 -0.86 -8.04 -11.28
C GLY A 92 -1.96 -7.39 -10.44
N LEU A 93 -1.63 -6.35 -9.67
CA LEU A 93 -2.62 -5.51 -8.98
C LEU A 93 -3.00 -4.31 -9.84
N ASN A 94 -4.31 -4.05 -9.93
CA ASN A 94 -4.90 -3.04 -10.82
C ASN A 94 -5.61 -1.92 -10.03
N PHE A 95 -4.96 -1.40 -8.99
CA PHE A 95 -5.42 -0.23 -8.22
C PHE A 95 -4.25 0.72 -7.94
N TYR A 96 -4.56 1.88 -7.39
CA TYR A 96 -3.62 2.92 -7.05
C TYR A 96 -3.57 3.13 -5.54
N ILE A 97 -2.39 3.44 -5.02
CA ILE A 97 -2.23 3.82 -3.61
C ILE A 97 -1.77 5.27 -3.51
N ASP A 98 -2.13 5.91 -2.41
CA ASP A 98 -1.90 7.34 -2.16
C ASP A 98 -0.71 7.54 -1.21
N ARG A 99 0.17 8.50 -1.50
CA ARG A 99 1.23 8.92 -0.57
C ARG A 99 1.31 10.42 -0.43
N CYS A 100 1.53 10.88 0.81
CA CYS A 100 1.87 12.26 1.07
C CYS A 100 3.29 12.58 0.62
N GLY A 101 3.47 13.62 -0.20
CA GLY A 101 4.80 14.09 -0.61
C GLY A 101 5.62 14.76 0.49
N TYR A 102 5.01 15.07 1.64
CA TYR A 102 5.65 15.80 2.75
C TYR A 102 6.00 14.88 3.93
N CYS A 103 5.02 14.19 4.52
CA CYS A 103 5.27 13.28 5.65
C CYS A 103 5.53 11.83 5.22
N HIS A 104 5.44 11.53 3.93
CA HIS A 104 5.63 10.19 3.35
C HIS A 104 4.70 9.09 3.84
N GLY A 105 3.69 9.41 4.66
CA GLY A 105 2.63 8.47 5.03
C GLY A 105 1.81 8.03 3.82
N VAL A 106 1.25 6.83 3.93
CA VAL A 106 0.55 6.14 2.84
C VAL A 106 -0.90 5.92 3.24
N TRP A 107 -1.80 6.24 2.32
CA TRP A 107 -3.21 5.86 2.42
C TRP A 107 -3.49 4.65 1.53
N LEU A 108 -4.22 3.70 2.09
CA LEU A 108 -4.66 2.47 1.46
C LEU A 108 -6.17 2.38 1.62
N ASP A 109 -6.90 2.29 0.51
CA ASP A 109 -8.34 2.04 0.55
C ASP A 109 -8.63 0.60 1.04
N GLN A 110 -9.91 0.30 1.22
CA GLN A 110 -10.35 -1.02 1.69
C GLN A 110 -9.75 -2.14 0.82
N ASN A 111 -9.25 -3.18 1.47
CA ASN A 111 -8.67 -4.39 0.87
C ASN A 111 -7.33 -4.20 0.12
N GLU A 112 -6.80 -2.98 0.01
CA GLU A 112 -5.55 -2.73 -0.72
C GLU A 112 -4.34 -3.31 0.01
N TRP A 113 -4.27 -3.12 1.33
CA TRP A 113 -3.21 -3.70 2.17
C TRP A 113 -3.16 -5.22 2.02
N GLU A 114 -4.30 -5.88 2.15
CA GLU A 114 -4.44 -7.34 2.08
C GLU A 114 -4.00 -7.85 0.71
N ASN A 115 -4.39 -7.18 -0.37
CA ASN A 115 -3.98 -7.55 -1.72
C ASN A 115 -2.48 -7.35 -1.96
N ILE A 116 -1.90 -6.25 -1.46
CA ILE A 116 -0.45 -6.00 -1.51
C ILE A 116 0.30 -7.09 -0.71
N GLN A 117 -0.19 -7.44 0.48
CA GLN A 117 0.41 -8.47 1.33
C GLN A 117 0.34 -9.86 0.68
N LYS A 118 -0.79 -10.23 0.07
CA LYS A 118 -0.96 -11.49 -0.67
C LYS A 118 0.06 -11.65 -1.81
N MET A 119 0.48 -10.53 -2.39
CA MET A 119 1.47 -10.49 -3.49
C MET A 119 2.91 -10.31 -3.00
N ASP A 120 3.15 -10.32 -1.68
CA ASP A 120 4.46 -10.05 -1.04
C ASP A 120 5.06 -8.68 -1.43
N LEU A 121 4.19 -7.71 -1.78
CA LEU A 121 4.59 -6.38 -2.24
C LEU A 121 4.62 -5.34 -1.11
N HIS A 122 4.10 -5.65 0.08
CA HIS A 122 3.96 -4.70 1.20
C HIS A 122 5.30 -4.20 1.71
N TYR A 123 6.35 -4.99 1.52
CA TYR A 123 7.73 -4.58 1.84
C TYR A 123 8.33 -3.59 0.85
N GLN A 124 7.66 -3.35 -0.28
CA GLN A 124 8.17 -2.53 -1.39
C GLN A 124 7.34 -1.27 -1.61
N ILE A 125 6.40 -0.93 -0.72
CA ILE A 125 5.53 0.26 -0.85
C ILE A 125 6.37 1.53 -1.08
N HIS A 126 7.48 1.70 -0.37
CA HIS A 126 8.38 2.84 -0.57
C HIS A 126 8.97 2.92 -1.99
N TYR A 127 9.25 1.78 -2.63
CA TYR A 127 9.71 1.73 -4.03
C TYR A 127 8.60 1.97 -5.05
N MET A 128 7.33 1.71 -4.72
CA MET A 128 6.21 1.87 -5.66
C MET A 128 6.11 3.29 -6.21
N PHE A 129 6.54 4.28 -5.43
CA PHE A 129 6.52 5.69 -5.82
C PHE A 129 7.81 6.16 -6.52
N SER A 130 8.75 5.25 -6.80
CA SER A 130 9.97 5.57 -7.54
C SER A 130 9.71 5.63 -9.05
N SER A 131 10.52 6.41 -9.76
CA SER A 131 10.48 6.50 -11.23
C SER A 131 10.74 5.14 -11.89
N ALA A 132 11.69 4.35 -11.35
CA ALA A 132 12.03 3.03 -11.83
C ALA A 132 10.84 2.05 -11.73
N TRP A 133 10.14 2.03 -10.60
CA TRP A 133 8.95 1.21 -10.43
C TRP A 133 7.85 1.61 -11.43
N GLN A 134 7.51 2.90 -11.48
CA GLN A 134 6.45 3.39 -12.35
C GLN A 134 6.78 3.25 -13.85
N HIS A 135 8.05 3.25 -14.22
CA HIS A 135 8.48 2.87 -15.56
C HIS A 135 8.18 1.40 -15.83
N SER A 136 8.57 0.49 -14.94
CA SER A 136 8.33 -0.94 -15.11
C SER A 136 6.83 -1.30 -15.17
N VAL A 137 5.99 -0.66 -14.36
CA VAL A 137 4.53 -0.86 -14.38
C VAL A 137 3.91 -0.43 -15.71
N ARG A 138 4.38 0.67 -16.31
CA ARG A 138 3.94 1.11 -17.64
C ARG A 138 4.32 0.08 -18.70
N HIS A 139 5.55 -0.42 -18.68
CA HIS A 139 6.00 -1.46 -19.62
C HIS A 139 5.18 -2.74 -19.51
N GLU A 140 4.84 -3.20 -18.30
CA GLU A 140 3.93 -4.34 -18.10
C GLU A 140 2.56 -4.11 -18.72
N ALA A 141 2.00 -2.90 -18.55
CA ALA A 141 0.70 -2.57 -19.11
C ALA A 141 0.72 -2.55 -20.64
N TYR A 142 1.79 -2.07 -21.26
CA TYR A 142 1.98 -2.14 -22.71
C TYR A 142 2.12 -3.57 -23.21
N ALA A 143 2.96 -4.39 -22.57
CA ALA A 143 3.17 -5.78 -22.97
C ALA A 143 1.86 -6.58 -22.95
N LYS A 144 1.04 -6.43 -21.90
CA LYS A 144 -0.27 -7.09 -21.81
C LYS A 144 -1.28 -6.67 -22.89
N ARG A 145 -1.15 -5.45 -23.44
CA ARG A 145 -2.00 -4.97 -24.54
C ARG A 145 -1.51 -5.42 -25.91
N ALA A 146 -0.22 -5.72 -26.04
CA ALA A 146 0.42 -6.06 -27.31
C ALA A 146 0.36 -7.55 -27.67
N THR A 147 0.05 -8.43 -26.71
CA THR A 147 -0.13 -9.87 -26.98
C THR A 147 -1.59 -10.12 -27.40
N PRO A 148 -1.87 -10.51 -28.67
CA PRO A 148 -3.21 -10.94 -29.07
C PRO A 148 -3.52 -12.28 -28.40
N ALA A 149 -4.79 -12.49 -28.04
CA ALA A 149 -5.31 -13.75 -27.53
C ALA A 149 -5.23 -14.88 -28.58
#